data_AF-A0A950YB54-F1
#
_entry.id   AF-A0A950YB54-F1
#
_cell.length_a   1.000
_cell.length_b   1.000
_cell.length_c   1.000
_cell.angle_alpha   90.00
_cell.angle_beta   90.00
_cell.angle_gamma   90.00
#
_symmetry.space_group_name_H-M   'P 1'
#
loop_
_entity.id
_entity.type
_entity.pdbx_description
1 polymer ?
#
loop_
_entity_poly.entity_id
_entity_poly.type
_entity_poly.pdbx_seq_one_letter_code
_entity_poly.pdbx_strand_id
1 'polypeptide(L)'
;MKSALEGNGQGWSYFVSQNVAGEPGAVYYVSTLQPSLTAFDSAPDLPKILGEEAFVKWQKGAADYVLTSETMMLRFVPELSNAPEEVAKISPEFWRPKPMTAGKKAAETAKAGQ
;
A
#
# COMPACT_ATOMS: atom_id res chain seq x y z
N MET A 1 -14.13 -12.99 12.69
CA MET A 1 -13.16 -12.63 11.64
C MET A 1 -11.75 -12.33 12.16
N LYS A 2 -11.55 -11.96 13.44
CA LYS A 2 -10.21 -11.63 13.97
C LYS A 2 -9.24 -12.84 14.01
N SER A 3 -9.75 -14.04 14.26
CA SER A 3 -8.91 -15.23 14.50
C SER A 3 -8.40 -15.97 13.26
N ALA A 4 -8.85 -15.63 12.05
CA ALA A 4 -8.37 -16.29 10.82
C ALA A 4 -7.08 -15.66 10.26
N LEU A 5 -6.75 -14.43 10.66
CA LEU A 5 -5.55 -13.71 10.20
C LEU A 5 -4.33 -13.96 11.10
N GLU A 6 -4.53 -14.53 12.29
CA GLU A 6 -3.48 -14.66 13.32
C GLU A 6 -2.77 -16.02 13.29
N GLY A 7 -3.18 -16.95 12.42
CA GLY A 7 -2.62 -18.29 12.30
C GLY A 7 -1.71 -18.46 11.07
N ASN A 8 -0.40 -18.39 11.31
CA ASN A 8 0.71 -18.79 10.41
C ASN A 8 0.98 -17.96 9.14
N GLY A 9 2.21 -17.46 9.05
CA GLY A 9 2.84 -16.97 7.82
C GLY A 9 3.26 -15.51 7.93
N GLN A 10 4.42 -15.16 7.37
CA GLN A 10 4.88 -13.77 7.24
C GLN A 10 3.73 -12.91 6.69
N GLY A 11 3.08 -12.14 7.57
CA GLY A 11 1.87 -11.43 7.23
C GLY A 11 2.16 -10.34 6.21
N TRP A 12 1.51 -10.41 5.05
CA TRP A 12 1.52 -9.28 4.12
C TRP A 12 0.96 -8.06 4.83
N SER A 13 1.76 -7.00 4.90
CA SER A 13 1.30 -5.72 5.40
C SER A 13 0.51 -5.03 4.29
N TYR A 14 -0.72 -4.64 4.62
CA TYR A 14 -1.59 -3.90 3.72
C TYR A 14 -1.76 -2.47 4.23
N PHE A 15 -1.55 -1.51 3.34
CA PHE A 15 -1.85 -0.11 3.55
C PHE A 15 -3.19 0.19 2.89
N VAL A 16 -4.13 0.72 3.67
CA VAL A 16 -5.43 1.15 3.16
C VAL A 16 -5.45 2.66 3.17
N SER A 17 -5.60 3.26 1.99
CA SER A 17 -5.87 4.69 1.84
C SER A 17 -7.21 4.90 1.16
N GLN A 18 -7.79 6.09 1.31
CA GLN A 18 -9.05 6.44 0.69
C GLN A 18 -8.85 7.71 -0.13
N ASN A 19 -9.45 7.78 -1.31
CA ASN A 19 -9.56 9.03 -2.04
C ASN A 19 -10.59 9.94 -1.37
N VAL A 20 -10.24 11.21 -1.14
CA VAL A 20 -11.13 12.22 -0.55
C VAL A 20 -11.76 13.11 -1.62
N ALA A 21 -11.21 13.16 -2.84
CA ALA A 21 -11.71 14.01 -3.92
C ALA A 21 -11.38 13.49 -5.34
N GLY A 22 -12.24 13.81 -6.31
CA GLY A 22 -11.98 13.57 -7.75
C GLY A 22 -12.61 12.32 -8.33
N GLU A 23 -13.01 11.34 -7.51
CA GLU A 23 -13.73 10.13 -7.93
C GLU A 23 -15.10 10.04 -7.25
N PRO A 24 -16.15 9.52 -7.90
CA PRO A 24 -17.47 9.36 -7.29
C PRO A 24 -17.48 8.23 -6.25
N GLY A 25 -17.97 8.54 -5.04
CA GLY A 25 -18.13 7.57 -3.96
C GLY A 25 -16.87 7.34 -3.12
N ALA A 26 -16.89 6.30 -2.29
CA ALA A 26 -15.75 5.94 -1.43
C ALA A 26 -14.80 5.00 -2.18
N VAL A 27 -13.70 5.54 -2.70
CA VAL A 27 -12.65 4.75 -3.34
C VAL A 27 -11.56 4.43 -2.31
N TYR A 28 -11.30 3.15 -2.11
CA TYR A 28 -10.23 2.65 -1.23
C TYR A 28 -9.11 2.04 -2.08
N TYR A 29 -7.86 2.43 -1.80
CA TYR A 29 -6.68 1.78 -2.34
C TYR A 29 -6.11 0.86 -1.27
N VAL A 30 -6.00 -0.43 -1.60
CA VAL A 30 -5.34 -1.43 -0.75
C VAL A 30 -4.02 -1.78 -1.40
N SER A 31 -2.92 -1.38 -0.77
CA SER A 31 -1.56 -1.53 -1.31
C SER A 31 -0.72 -2.43 -0.41
N THR A 32 0.14 -3.24 -0.99
CA THR A 32 1.16 -4.00 -0.26
C THR A 32 2.51 -3.81 -0.93
N LEU A 33 3.56 -3.61 -0.13
CA LEU A 33 4.92 -3.51 -0.64
C LEU A 33 5.54 -4.89 -0.63
N GLN A 34 5.97 -5.35 -1.80
CA GLN A 34 6.60 -6.65 -1.98
C GLN A 34 8.05 -6.47 -2.45
N PRO A 35 9.00 -7.31 -1.98
CA PRO A 35 10.40 -7.19 -2.34
C PRO A 35 10.68 -7.59 -3.80
N SER A 36 9.79 -8.37 -4.42
CA SER A 36 9.91 -8.87 -5.79
C SER A 36 8.55 -9.30 -6.34
N LEU A 37 8.48 -9.54 -7.66
CA LEU A 37 7.30 -10.15 -8.28
C LEU A 37 7.07 -11.61 -7.84
N THR A 38 8.13 -12.35 -7.52
CA THR A 38 8.03 -13.73 -7.03
C THR A 38 7.36 -13.83 -5.66
N ALA A 39 7.33 -12.75 -4.88
CA ALA A 39 6.61 -12.75 -3.62
C ALA A 39 5.11 -13.00 -3.81
N PHE A 40 4.53 -12.60 -4.95
CA PHE A 40 3.12 -12.83 -5.25
C PHE A 40 2.75 -14.30 -5.48
N ASP A 41 3.73 -15.16 -5.77
CA ASP A 41 3.49 -16.62 -5.87
C ASP A 41 3.10 -17.22 -4.50
N SER A 42 3.43 -16.52 -3.41
CA SER A 42 3.06 -16.86 -2.04
C SER A 42 1.83 -16.12 -1.52
N ALA A 43 1.09 -15.43 -2.42
CA ALA A 43 -0.08 -14.65 -2.03
C ALA A 43 -1.12 -15.51 -1.29
N PRO A 44 -1.81 -14.95 -0.27
CA PRO A 44 -2.84 -15.69 0.45
C PRO A 44 -3.95 -16.17 -0.51
N ASP A 45 -4.17 -17.49 -0.53
CA ASP A 45 -5.17 -18.14 -1.37
C ASP A 45 -6.58 -17.97 -0.76
N LEU A 46 -7.37 -17.05 -1.32
CA LEU A 46 -8.72 -16.70 -0.83
C LEU A 46 -9.65 -17.92 -0.66
N PRO A 47 -9.77 -18.84 -1.64
CA PRO A 47 -10.51 -20.09 -1.47
C PRO A 47 -10.09 -20.89 -0.22
N LYS A 48 -8.78 -21.00 0.04
CA LYS A 48 -8.27 -21.73 1.22
C LYS A 48 -8.59 -21.01 2.52
N ILE A 49 -8.53 -19.67 2.54
CA ILE A 49 -8.77 -18.85 3.73
C ILE A 49 -10.25 -18.83 4.11
N LEU A 50 -11.11 -18.66 3.11
CA LEU A 50 -12.55 -18.57 3.32
C LEU A 50 -13.22 -19.95 3.45
N GLY A 51 -12.62 -20.98 2.87
CA GLY A 51 -13.28 -22.26 2.65
C GLY A 51 -14.28 -22.20 1.50
N GLU A 52 -14.62 -23.36 0.92
CA GLU A 52 -15.41 -23.43 -0.33
C GLU A 52 -16.76 -22.71 -0.23
N GLU A 53 -17.55 -22.97 0.81
CA GLU A 53 -18.90 -22.40 0.96
C GLU A 53 -18.86 -20.87 1.03
N ALA A 54 -18.00 -20.31 1.89
CA ALA A 54 -17.89 -18.87 2.05
C ALA A 54 -17.24 -18.21 0.82
N PHE A 55 -16.31 -18.89 0.14
CA PHE A 55 -15.72 -18.42 -1.10
C PHE A 55 -16.75 -18.32 -2.23
N VAL A 56 -17.63 -19.32 -2.37
CA VAL A 56 -18.74 -19.26 -3.35
C VAL A 56 -19.71 -18.12 -3.03
N LYS A 57 -20.05 -17.92 -1.74
CA LYS A 57 -20.90 -16.80 -1.32
C LYS A 57 -20.25 -15.45 -1.62
N TRP A 58 -18.95 -15.32 -1.36
CA TRP A 58 -18.17 -14.11 -1.65
C TRP A 58 -18.13 -13.83 -3.16
N GLN A 59 -17.87 -14.84 -3.99
CA GLN A 59 -17.85 -14.68 -5.46
C GLN A 59 -19.20 -14.22 -6.00
N LYS A 60 -20.31 -14.80 -5.53
CA LYS A 60 -21.66 -14.36 -5.94
C LYS A 60 -21.91 -12.91 -5.56
N GLY A 61 -21.61 -12.53 -4.32
CA GLY A 61 -21.72 -11.13 -3.90
C GLY A 61 -20.84 -10.20 -4.72
N ALA A 62 -19.59 -10.58 -4.99
CA ALA A 62 -18.70 -9.78 -5.83
C ALA A 62 -19.24 -9.60 -7.25
N ALA A 63 -19.80 -10.65 -7.86
CA ALA A 63 -20.37 -10.59 -9.21
C ALA A 63 -21.56 -9.60 -9.32
N ASP A 64 -22.33 -9.41 -8.25
CA ASP A 64 -23.48 -8.49 -8.25
C ASP A 64 -23.07 -7.00 -8.17
N TYR A 65 -21.87 -6.69 -7.64
CA TYR A 65 -21.44 -5.31 -7.35
C TYR A 65 -20.20 -4.85 -8.13
N VAL A 66 -19.37 -5.77 -8.64
CA VAL A 66 -18.16 -5.43 -9.38
C VAL A 66 -18.50 -5.12 -10.84
N LEU A 67 -18.45 -3.84 -11.21
CA LEU A 67 -18.68 -3.39 -12.59
C LEU A 67 -17.50 -3.69 -13.51
N THR A 68 -16.27 -3.55 -13.01
CA THR A 68 -15.03 -3.73 -13.77
C THR A 68 -13.93 -4.27 -12.87
N SER A 69 -13.09 -5.15 -13.42
CA SER A 69 -11.85 -5.62 -12.79
C SER A 69 -10.71 -5.45 -13.77
N GLU A 70 -9.64 -4.77 -13.35
CA GLU A 70 -8.47 -4.48 -14.16
C GLU A 70 -7.20 -4.84 -13.38
N THR A 71 -6.26 -5.48 -14.08
CA THR A 71 -4.91 -5.77 -13.56
C THR A 71 -3.89 -5.06 -14.44
N MET A 72 -3.16 -4.12 -13.84
CA MET A 72 -2.09 -3.39 -14.52
C MET A 72 -0.73 -3.80 -13.98
N MET A 73 0.24 -4.04 -14.88
CA MET A 73 1.65 -4.19 -14.54
C MET A 73 2.40 -2.95 -15.03
N LEU A 74 2.89 -2.15 -14.09
CA LEU A 74 3.57 -0.89 -14.37
C LEU A 74 5.06 -1.02 -14.04
N ARG A 75 5.91 -0.46 -14.90
CA ARG A 75 7.33 -0.27 -14.61
C ARG A 75 7.59 1.20 -14.32
N PHE A 76 8.00 1.49 -13.09
CA PHE A 76 8.48 2.82 -12.75
C PHE A 76 9.84 3.07 -13.42
N VAL A 77 9.98 4.21 -14.07
CA VAL A 77 11.23 4.68 -14.68
C VAL A 77 11.71 5.85 -13.82
N PRO A 78 12.67 5.63 -12.89
CA PRO A 78 13.07 6.65 -11.91
C PRO A 78 13.51 7.98 -12.55
N GLU A 79 14.09 7.92 -13.73
CA GLU A 79 14.56 9.07 -14.51
C GLU A 79 13.39 9.95 -14.97
N LEU A 80 12.19 9.38 -15.12
CA LEU A 80 10.96 10.10 -15.50
C LEU A 80 10.08 10.45 -14.30
N SER A 81 10.33 9.85 -13.13
CA SER A 81 9.57 10.12 -11.91
C SER A 81 10.00 11.39 -11.18
N ASN A 82 11.16 11.95 -11.54
CA ASN A 82 11.68 13.19 -10.96
C ASN A 82 11.49 14.36 -11.92
N ALA A 83 11.34 15.57 -11.38
CA ALA A 83 11.27 16.77 -12.22
C ALA A 83 12.55 16.96 -13.05
N PRO A 84 12.45 17.48 -14.28
CA PRO A 84 13.61 17.90 -15.08
C PRO A 84 14.52 18.84 -14.29
N GLU A 85 15.82 18.86 -14.60
CA GLU A 85 16.79 19.65 -13.85
C GLU A 85 16.43 21.14 -13.77
N GLU A 86 15.89 21.68 -14.86
CA GLU A 86 15.47 23.07 -14.97
C GLU A 86 14.38 23.41 -13.94
N VAL A 87 13.46 22.47 -13.69
CA VAL A 87 12.37 22.62 -12.71
C VAL A 87 12.89 22.35 -11.30
N ALA A 88 13.71 21.31 -11.13
CA ALA A 88 14.27 20.94 -9.83
C ALA A 88 15.17 22.06 -9.25
N LYS A 89 15.87 22.81 -10.10
CA LYS A 89 16.71 23.96 -9.69
C LYS A 89 15.91 25.13 -9.10
N ILE A 90 14.64 25.29 -9.47
CA ILE A 90 13.78 26.38 -8.96
C ILE A 90 13.38 26.14 -7.50
N SER A 91 13.18 24.88 -7.11
CA SER A 91 12.88 24.51 -5.73
C SER A 91 13.59 23.22 -5.32
N PRO A 92 14.91 23.27 -5.07
CA PRO A 92 15.71 22.09 -4.79
C PRO A 92 15.27 21.37 -3.51
N GLU A 93 14.86 22.12 -2.49
CA GLU A 93 14.45 21.56 -1.20
C GLU A 93 13.10 20.82 -1.28
N PHE A 94 12.22 21.16 -2.22
CA PHE A 94 10.97 20.44 -2.46
C PHE A 94 11.19 19.16 -3.27
N TRP A 95 11.97 19.24 -4.36
CA TRP A 95 12.20 18.12 -5.28
C TRP A 95 13.26 17.13 -4.79
N ARG A 96 14.23 17.59 -3.99
CA ARG A 96 15.32 16.79 -3.43
C ARG A 96 15.42 17.05 -1.93
N PRO A 97 14.37 16.74 -1.15
CA PRO A 97 14.37 16.99 0.28
C PRO A 97 15.53 16.22 0.91
N LYS A 98 16.33 16.90 1.73
CA LYS A 98 17.38 16.24 2.50
C LYS A 98 16.74 15.18 3.38
N PRO A 99 17.28 13.95 3.45
CA PRO A 99 16.75 12.91 4.33
C PRO A 99 16.64 13.48 5.74
N MET A 100 15.41 13.58 6.27
CA MET A 100 15.25 13.83 7.70
C MET A 100 15.82 12.62 8.41
N THR A 101 16.98 12.78 9.02
CA THR A 101 17.52 11.80 9.95
C THR A 101 16.52 11.68 11.09
N ALA A 102 15.68 10.65 11.05
CA ALA A 102 14.79 10.26 12.13
C ALA A 102 15.63 9.73 13.30
N GLY A 103 16.39 10.61 13.96
CA GLY A 103 17.38 10.19 14.95
C GLY A 103 17.86 11.25 15.94
N LYS A 104 17.44 12.52 15.84
CA LYS A 104 17.89 13.54 16.82
C LYS A 104 16.80 14.27 17.60
N LYS A 105 15.54 14.25 17.18
CA LYS A 105 14.47 14.97 17.92
C LYS A 105 13.83 14.19 19.07
N ALA A 106 14.11 12.89 19.22
CA ALA A 106 13.63 12.09 20.35
C ALA A 106 14.55 12.14 21.58
N ALA A 107 15.77 12.68 21.46
CA ALA A 107 16.73 12.74 22.57
C ALA A 107 16.62 14.02 23.42
N GLU A 108 15.94 15.07 22.94
CA GLU A 108 15.88 16.35 23.64
C GLU A 108 14.68 16.46 24.60
N THR A 109 13.61 15.70 24.37
CA THR A 109 12.45 15.64 25.27
C THR A 109 12.66 14.73 26.49
N ALA A 110 13.76 13.96 26.55
CA ALA A 110 14.06 13.03 27.65
C ALA A 110 15.03 13.60 28.71
N LYS A 111 15.51 14.84 28.57
CA LYS A 111 16.44 15.48 29.51
C LYS A 111 15.92 16.77 30.19
N ALA A 112 14.61 17.02 30.13
CA ALA A 112 13.97 18.14 30.84
C ALA A 112 13.08 17.68 32.02
N GLY A 113 13.42 16.55 32.64
CA GLY A 113 12.65 15.97 33.75
C GLY A 113 13.51 15.05 34.62
N GLN A 114 14.53 15.62 35.26
CA GLN A 114 15.11 15.11 36.51
C GLN A 114 15.41 16.29 37.42
#